data_AF-A0A0X3VDB2-F1
#
_entry.id   AF-A0A0X3VDB2-F1
#
_cell.length_a   1.000
_cell.length_b   1.000
_cell.length_c   1.000
_cell.angle_alpha   90.00
_cell.angle_beta   90.00
_cell.angle_gamma   90.00
#
_symmetry.space_group_name_H-M   'P 1'
#
loop_
_entity.id
_entity.type
_entity.pdbx_description
1 polymer ?
#
loop_
_entity_poly.entity_id
_entity_poly.type
_entity_poly.pdbx_seq_one_letter_code
_entity_poly.pdbx_strand_id
1 'polypeptide(L)' 'MAEGRDLVIEAGEEGATANLLYRADLVHDRGIFTLIVRDLVRGTLQTTTVPGRTVAKIPLYLSKLDLQRH' A
#
# COMPACT_ATOMS: atom_id res chain seq x y z
N MET A 1 -26.89 -28.92 1.02
CA MET A 1 -26.11 -28.19 0.00
C MET A 1 -25.94 -26.78 0.54
N ALA A 2 -24.78 -26.47 1.10
CA ALA A 2 -24.48 -25.15 1.63
C ALA A 2 -23.77 -24.36 0.53
N GLU A 3 -24.43 -23.34 -0.01
CA GLU A 3 -23.81 -22.41 -0.94
C GLU A 3 -22.87 -21.49 -0.15
N GLY A 4 -21.57 -21.60 -0.44
CA GLY A 4 -20.55 -20.69 0.05
C GLY A 4 -20.80 -19.33 -0.54
N ARG A 5 -21.35 -18.42 0.27
CA ARG A 5 -21.37 -16.99 -0.05
C ARG A 5 -19.93 -16.50 0.13
N ASP A 6 -19.24 -16.39 -1.00
CA ASP A 6 -17.95 -15.70 -1.10
C ASP A 6 -18.14 -14.30 -0.53
N LEU A 7 -17.55 -14.07 0.64
CA LEU A 7 -17.60 -12.79 1.33
C LEU A 7 -16.60 -11.89 0.60
N VAL A 8 -17.09 -11.19 -0.43
CA VAL A 8 -16.36 -10.06 -1.02
C VAL A 8 -16.10 -9.09 0.12
N ILE A 9 -14.83 -8.98 0.51
CA ILE A 9 -14.39 -7.99 1.49
C ILE A 9 -14.40 -6.65 0.78
N GLU A 10 -15.59 -6.08 0.60
CA GLU A 10 -15.75 -4.66 0.36
C GLU A 10 -15.34 -3.98 1.66
N ALA A 11 -14.10 -3.50 1.69
CA ALA A 11 -13.58 -2.73 2.81
C ALA A 11 -14.50 -1.52 3.02
N GLY A 12 -15.40 -1.64 3.99
CA GLY A 12 -16.34 -0.59 4.37
C GLY A 12 -15.60 0.68 4.73
N GLU A 13 -15.85 1.72 3.94
CA GLU A 13 -15.66 3.10 4.34
C GLU A 13 -16.64 3.41 5.45
N GLU A 14 -16.17 3.53 6.69
CA GLU A 14 -16.77 4.42 7.70
C GLU A 14 -15.84 4.54 8.92
N GLY A 15 -15.17 5.68 9.05
CA GLY A 15 -14.37 6.01 10.24
C GLY A 15 -13.20 6.97 9.95
N ALA A 16 -13.48 8.26 10.06
CA ALA A 16 -12.65 9.41 9.70
C ALA A 16 -12.52 9.64 8.19
N THR A 17 -12.92 10.82 7.71
CA THR A 17 -12.53 11.35 6.39
C THR A 17 -11.01 11.60 6.41
N ALA A 18 -10.23 10.53 6.37
CA ALA A 18 -8.80 10.61 6.19
C ALA A 18 -8.58 11.19 4.80
N ASN A 19 -8.14 12.45 4.74
CA ASN A 19 -7.80 13.08 3.48
C ASN A 19 -6.54 12.39 2.95
N LEU A 20 -6.71 11.44 2.04
CA LEU A 20 -5.62 10.68 1.46
C LEU A 20 -4.80 11.62 0.56
N LEU A 21 -3.62 12.01 1.04
CA LEU A 21 -2.77 12.97 0.32
C LEU A 21 -1.92 12.28 -0.76
N TYR A 22 -1.42 11.09 -0.45
CA TYR A 22 -0.53 10.33 -1.32
C TYR A 22 -0.95 8.86 -1.35
N ARG A 23 -0.83 8.25 -2.53
CA ARG A 23 -0.90 6.80 -2.74
C ARG A 23 0.44 6.32 -3.27
N ALA A 24 0.99 5.27 -2.68
CA ALA A 24 2.24 4.67 -3.13
C ALA A 24 2.01 3.19 -3.47
N ASP A 25 2.18 2.83 -4.73
CA ASP A 25 2.07 1.46 -5.21
C ASP A 25 3.48 0.93 -5.55
N LEU A 26 3.89 -0.16 -4.92
CA LEU A 26 5.16 -0.83 -5.21
C LEU A 26 4.92 -1.98 -6.18
N VAL A 27 5.48 -1.87 -7.38
CA VAL A 27 5.35 -2.87 -8.44
C VAL A 27 6.67 -3.61 -8.59
N HIS A 28 6.61 -4.95 -8.71
CA HIS A 28 7.75 -5.79 -9.00
C HIS A 28 7.59 -6.39 -10.40
N ASP A 29 8.50 -6.06 -11.31
CA ASP A 29 8.56 -6.63 -12.65
C ASP A 29 10.00 -7.07 -12.96
N ARG A 30 10.18 -8.35 -13.34
CA ARG A 30 11.46 -8.90 -13.80
C ARG A 30 12.67 -8.61 -12.89
N GLY A 31 12.48 -8.61 -11.57
CA GLY A 31 13.55 -8.34 -10.61
C GLY A 31 13.80 -6.86 -10.33
N ILE A 32 13.05 -5.96 -10.98
CA ILE A 32 13.11 -4.52 -10.79
C ILE A 32 11.90 -4.10 -9.96
N PHE A 33 12.16 -3.38 -8.87
CA PHE A 33 11.11 -2.79 -8.06
C PHE A 33 10.91 -1.34 -8.48
N THR A 34 9.67 -0.97 -8.78
CA THR A 34 9.28 0.39 -9.15
C THR A 34 8.27 0.89 -8.13
N LEU A 35 8.57 2.03 -7.49
CA LEU A 35 7.64 2.72 -6.63
C LEU A 35 6.92 3.79 -7.43
N ILE A 36 5.61 3.69 -7.47
CA ILE A 36 4.69 4.61 -8.14
C ILE A 36 4.03 5.44 -7.05
N VAL A 37 4.41 6.71 -6.94
CA VAL A 37 3.84 7.67 -5.98
C VAL A 37 2.87 8.58 -6.72
N ARG A 38 1.60 8.53 -6.33
CA ARG A 38 0.55 9.43 -6.81
C ARG A 38 0.23 10.44 -5.73
N ASP A 39 0.50 11.70 -6.04
CA ASP A 39 0.01 12.84 -5.27
C ASP A 39 -1.45 13.09 -5.66
N LEU A 40 -2.37 12.84 -4.73
CA LEU A 40 -3.81 12.99 -4.97
C LEU A 40 -4.26 14.45 -4.80
N VAL A 41 -3.44 15.30 -4.18
CA VAL A 41 -3.71 16.73 -4.02
C VAL A 41 -3.35 17.49 -5.28
N ARG A 42 -2.21 17.17 -5.89
CA ARG A 42 -1.68 17.85 -7.09
C ARG A 42 -1.93 17.08 -8.38
N GLY A 43 -2.41 15.85 -8.29
CA GLY A 43 -2.62 14.97 -9.46
C GLY A 43 -1.30 14.55 -10.13
N THR A 44 -0.17 14.60 -9.42
CA THR A 44 1.13 14.24 -10.00
C THR A 44 1.43 12.75 -9.81
N LEU A 45 2.11 12.16 -10.79
CA LEU A 45 2.56 10.78 -10.74
C LEU A 45 4.08 10.78 -10.85
N GLN A 46 4.74 10.20 -9.86
CA GLN A 46 6.18 9.98 -9.86
C GLN A 46 6.47 8.50 -9.82
N THR A 47 7.40 8.05 -10.66
CA THR A 47 7.84 6.66 -10.70
C THR A 47 9.34 6.62 -10.48
N THR A 48 9.79 5.79 -9.55
CA THR A 48 11.21 5.62 -9.26
C THR A 48 11.57 4.16 -9.09
N THR A 49 12.73 3.78 -9.64
CA THR A 49 13.28 2.44 -9.44
C THR A 49 13.91 2.37 -8.06
N VAL A 50 13.50 1.36 -7.29
CA VAL A 50 13.95 1.16 -5.92
C VAL A 50 14.83 -0.08 -5.83
N PRO A 51 15.99 -0.02 -5.16
CA PRO A 51 16.77 -1.22 -4.90
C PRO A 51 15.98 -2.24 -4.07
N GLY A 52 16.04 -3.53 -4.44
CA GLY A 52 15.35 -4.60 -3.70
C GLY A 52 15.76 -4.69 -2.22
N ARG A 53 17.02 -4.33 -1.89
CA ARG A 53 17.49 -4.21 -0.49
C ARG A 53 16.73 -3.17 0.32
N THR A 54 16.22 -2.12 -0.33
CA THR A 54 15.40 -1.08 0.30
C THR A 54 13.96 -1.58 0.47
N VAL A 55 13.42 -2.27 -0.53
CA VAL A 55 12.09 -2.90 -0.46
C VAL A 55 12.02 -3.93 0.66
N ALA A 56 13.06 -4.75 0.82
CA ALA A 56 13.14 -5.75 1.89
C ALA A 56 13.08 -5.16 3.31
N LYS A 57 13.33 -3.85 3.47
CA LYS A 57 13.20 -3.15 4.76
C LYS A 57 11.79 -2.68 5.05
N ILE A 58 10.89 -2.65 4.06
CA ILE A 58 9.51 -2.19 4.25
C ILE A 58 8.77 -3.06 5.27
N PRO A 59 8.76 -4.41 5.18
CA PRO A 59 8.10 -5.24 6.19
C PRO A 59 8.65 -5.02 7.60
N LEU A 60 9.97 -4.85 7.72
CA LEU A 60 10.63 -4.56 9.00
C LEU A 60 10.24 -3.18 9.56
N TYR A 61 10.03 -2.19 8.70
CA TYR A 61 9.55 -0.88 9.11
C TYR A 61 8.09 -0.95 9.54
N LEU A 62 7.24 -1.63 8.78
CA LEU A 62 5.82 -1.81 9.10
C LEU A 62 5.63 -2.60 10.41
N SER A 63 6.44 -3.62 10.66
CA SER A 63 6.36 -4.39 11.92
C SER A 63 6.68 -3.53 13.15
N LYS A 64 7.47 -2.47 13.00
CA LYS A 64 7.73 -1.50 14.08
C LYS A 64 6.55 -0.57 14.32
N LEU A 65 5.82 -0.20 13.27
CA LEU A 65 4.61 0.62 13.40
C LEU A 65 3.49 -0.15 14.11
N ASP A 66 3.36 -1.45 13.82
CA ASP A 66 2.40 -2.31 14.50
C ASP A 66 2.75 -2.50 15.99
N LEU A 67 4.05 -2.51 16.31
CA LEU A 67 4.52 -2.53 17.68
C LEU A 67 4.19 -1.25 18.48
N GLN A 68 3.97 -0.11 17.79
CA GLN A 68 3.60 1.16 18.43
C GLN A 68 2.09 1.33 18.64
N ARG A 69 1.28 0.31 18.30
CA ARG A 69 -0.18 0.30 18.49
C ARG A 69 -0.66 -0.36 19.79
N HIS A 70 0.24 -0.60 20.76
CA HIS A 70 -0.09 -1.12 22.09
C HIS A 70 -0.10 -0.03 23.17
#